data_AF-A0A7Y6ZI67-F1
#
_entry.id   AF-A0A7Y6ZI67-F1
#
_cell.length_a   1.000
_cell.length_b   1.000
_cell.length_c   1.000
_cell.angle_alpha   90.00
_cell.angle_beta   90.00
_cell.angle_gamma   90.00
#
_symmetry.space_group_name_H-M   'P 1'
#
loop_
_entity.id
_entity.type
_entity.pdbx_description
1 polymer ?
#
loop_
_entity_poly.entity_id
_entity_poly.type
_entity_poly.pdbx_seq_one_letter_code
_entity_poly.pdbx_strand_id
1 'polypeptide(L)'
;MIRNLIIIPLGLILILILSIASFVNFYPSFGSNPNDDQKVEFEKLPHYSDGKFHNLIPTEMSMNFTKSLKLLPEFFKDDPARQPDFELPIIQVDSLELVHPDEIKL
;
A
#
# COMPACT_ATOMS: atom_id res chain seq x y z
N MET A 1 -7.95 43.17 -4.86
CA MET A 1 -6.99 42.40 -4.04
C MET A 1 -7.57 41.06 -3.56
N ILE A 2 -8.80 41.06 -3.03
CA ILE A 2 -9.46 39.85 -2.44
C ILE A 2 -9.72 38.73 -3.45
N ARG A 3 -10.05 39.05 -4.71
CA ARG A 3 -10.30 38.07 -5.78
C ARG A 3 -9.11 37.13 -6.00
N ASN A 4 -7.90 37.68 -6.11
CA ASN A 4 -6.70 36.89 -6.34
C ASN A 4 -6.29 36.09 -5.08
N LEU A 5 -6.61 36.61 -3.89
CA LEU A 5 -6.39 35.93 -2.61
C LEU A 5 -7.19 34.62 -2.47
N ILE A 6 -8.35 34.53 -3.11
CA ILE A 6 -9.24 33.34 -3.07
C ILE A 6 -8.98 32.40 -4.26
N ILE A 7 -8.75 32.95 -5.45
CA ILE A 7 -8.55 32.14 -6.66
C ILE A 7 -7.27 31.32 -6.60
N ILE A 8 -6.18 31.87 -6.05
CA ILE A 8 -4.90 31.18 -5.96
C ILE A 8 -4.99 29.90 -5.11
N PRO A 9 -5.47 29.93 -3.84
CA PRO A 9 -5.58 28.71 -3.04
C PRO A 9 -6.58 27.71 -3.62
N LEU A 10 -7.69 28.19 -4.20
CA LEU A 10 -8.67 27.32 -4.87
C LEU A 10 -8.05 26.62 -6.09
N GLY A 11 -7.26 27.34 -6.88
CA GLY A 11 -6.52 26.78 -8.01
C GLY A 11 -5.50 25.73 -7.57
N LEU A 12 -4.79 25.96 -6.46
CA LEU A 12 -3.86 24.97 -5.90
C LEU A 12 -4.58 23.70 -5.43
N ILE A 13 -5.71 23.83 -4.75
CA ILE A 13 -6.54 22.69 -4.35
C ILE A 13 -7.01 21.90 -5.57
N LEU A 14 -7.47 22.59 -6.61
CA LEU A 14 -7.90 21.95 -7.86
C LEU A 14 -6.75 21.18 -8.51
N ILE A 15 -5.57 21.80 -8.64
CA ILE A 15 -4.38 21.14 -9.21
C ILE A 15 -3.98 19.92 -8.39
N LEU A 16 -4.03 20.00 -7.06
CA LEU A 16 -3.71 18.87 -6.18
C LEU A 16 -4.69 17.70 -6.40
N ILE A 17 -5.99 17.98 -6.44
CA ILE A 17 -7.02 16.96 -6.69
C ILE A 17 -6.80 16.29 -8.04
N LEU A 18 -6.58 17.07 -9.10
CA LEU A 18 -6.33 16.55 -10.45
C LEU A 18 -5.05 15.72 -10.52
N SER A 19 -4.00 16.12 -9.79
CA SER A 19 -2.74 15.38 -9.73
C SER A 19 -2.92 14.03 -9.03
N ILE A 20 -3.61 14.00 -7.89
CA ILE A 20 -3.91 12.76 -7.16
C ILE A 20 -4.78 11.84 -8.02
N ALA A 21 -5.83 12.37 -8.64
CA ALA A 21 -6.71 11.59 -9.51
C ALA A 21 -5.93 10.99 -10.69
N SER A 22 -5.08 11.77 -11.35
CA SER A 22 -4.25 11.29 -12.45
C SER A 22 -3.27 10.21 -11.98
N PHE A 23 -2.62 10.42 -10.84
CA PHE A 23 -1.68 9.44 -10.27
C PHE A 23 -2.36 8.10 -9.97
N VAL A 24 -3.50 8.11 -9.29
CA VAL A 24 -4.22 6.87 -8.93
C VAL A 24 -4.75 6.13 -10.17
N ASN A 25 -5.15 6.84 -11.22
CA ASN A 25 -5.74 6.22 -12.41
C ASN A 25 -4.70 5.76 -13.43
N PHE A 26 -3.54 6.43 -13.54
CA PHE A 26 -2.56 6.15 -14.59
C PHE A 26 -1.29 5.46 -14.10
N TYR A 27 -1.04 5.42 -12.79
CA TYR A 27 0.15 4.74 -12.26
C TYR A 27 -0.12 3.24 -12.09
N PRO A 28 0.55 2.35 -12.85
CA PRO A 28 0.21 0.92 -12.88
C PRO A 28 0.32 0.21 -11.52
N SER A 29 1.20 0.68 -10.64
CA SER A 29 1.41 0.09 -9.32
C SER A 29 0.21 0.25 -8.37
N PHE A 30 -0.74 1.14 -8.66
CA PHE A 30 -1.98 1.27 -7.88
C PHE A 30 -3.02 0.19 -8.23
N GLY A 31 -2.81 -0.53 -9.34
CA GLY A 31 -3.76 -1.51 -9.85
C GLY A 31 -4.98 -0.89 -10.53
N SER A 32 -5.95 -1.72 -10.89
CA SER A 32 -7.20 -1.31 -11.52
C SER A 32 -8.37 -2.13 -10.98
N ASN A 33 -9.59 -1.66 -11.20
CA ASN A 33 -10.78 -2.41 -10.80
C ASN A 33 -10.86 -3.73 -11.57
N PRO A 34 -11.27 -4.83 -10.90
CA PRO A 34 -11.44 -6.12 -11.58
C PRO A 34 -12.52 -6.04 -12.65
N ASN A 35 -12.30 -6.72 -13.77
CA ASN A 35 -13.29 -6.87 -14.83
C ASN A 35 -14.43 -7.82 -14.39
N ASP A 36 -15.49 -7.92 -15.18
CA ASP A 36 -16.67 -8.69 -14.77
C ASP A 36 -16.40 -10.20 -14.68
N ASP A 37 -15.53 -10.75 -15.53
CA ASP A 37 -15.13 -12.17 -15.47
C ASP A 37 -14.34 -12.46 -14.18
N GLN A 38 -13.42 -11.57 -13.81
CA GLN A 38 -12.64 -11.65 -12.58
C GLN A 38 -13.55 -11.59 -11.34
N LYS A 39 -14.57 -10.73 -11.35
CA LYS A 39 -15.55 -10.70 -10.25
C LYS A 39 -16.27 -12.04 -10.12
N VAL A 40 -16.73 -12.62 -11.22
CA VAL A 40 -17.37 -13.95 -11.22
C VAL A 40 -16.43 -15.04 -10.70
N GLU A 41 -15.14 -14.95 -11.00
CA GLU A 41 -14.14 -15.86 -10.46
C GLU A 41 -13.92 -15.64 -8.95
N PHE A 42 -13.85 -14.38 -8.51
CA PHE A 42 -13.67 -14.03 -7.10
C PHE A 42 -14.83 -14.53 -6.24
N GLU A 43 -16.08 -14.42 -6.70
CA GLU A 43 -17.27 -14.95 -6.00
C GLU A 43 -17.21 -16.47 -5.75
N LYS A 44 -16.32 -17.21 -6.43
CA LYS A 44 -16.11 -18.66 -6.18
C LYS A 44 -15.07 -18.91 -5.09
N LEU A 45 -14.32 -17.90 -4.66
CA LEU A 45 -13.24 -18.05 -3.69
C LEU A 45 -13.78 -18.08 -2.25
N PRO A 46 -13.22 -18.93 -1.36
CA PRO A 46 -13.77 -19.16 -0.02
C PRO A 46 -13.86 -17.94 0.91
N HIS A 47 -13.15 -16.85 0.60
CA HIS A 47 -13.02 -15.67 1.45
C HIS A 47 -13.40 -14.37 0.75
N TYR A 48 -14.04 -14.46 -0.41
CA TYR A 48 -14.59 -13.32 -1.11
C TYR A 48 -16.10 -13.27 -0.84
N SER A 49 -16.55 -12.16 -0.26
CA SER A 49 -17.97 -11.90 -0.02
C SER A 49 -18.19 -10.40 0.05
N ASP A 50 -19.42 -9.95 -0.19
CA ASP A 50 -19.77 -8.52 -0.17
C ASP A 50 -18.85 -7.65 -1.05
N GLY A 51 -18.36 -8.20 -2.16
CA GLY A 51 -17.48 -7.52 -3.12
C GLY A 51 -16.04 -7.31 -2.64
N LYS A 52 -15.58 -7.97 -1.57
CA LYS A 52 -14.23 -7.82 -1.01
C LYS A 52 -13.69 -9.12 -0.43
N PHE A 53 -12.38 -9.19 -0.29
CA PHE A 53 -11.72 -10.26 0.46
C PHE A 53 -11.80 -10.00 1.96
N HIS A 54 -12.17 -11.03 2.71
CA HIS A 54 -12.16 -11.02 4.16
C HIS A 54 -10.93 -11.76 4.68
N ASN A 55 -10.26 -11.18 5.67
CA ASN A 55 -9.14 -11.83 6.33
C ASN A 55 -9.61 -13.11 7.05
N LEU A 56 -8.83 -14.18 6.96
CA LEU A 56 -9.08 -15.45 7.65
C LEU A 56 -9.18 -15.26 9.17
N ILE A 57 -8.29 -14.43 9.69
CA ILE A 57 -8.26 -14.03 11.09
C ILE A 57 -8.90 -12.64 11.15
N PRO A 58 -9.97 -12.44 11.93
CA PRO A 58 -10.58 -11.13 12.09
C PRO A 58 -9.54 -10.10 12.55
N THR A 59 -9.26 -9.14 11.67
CA THR A 59 -8.37 -8.02 11.98
C THR A 59 -9.22 -6.79 12.25
N GLU A 60 -9.25 -6.37 13.52
CA GLU A 60 -9.95 -5.16 13.92
C GLU A 60 -9.30 -3.92 13.30
N MET A 61 -9.93 -3.37 12.26
CA MET A 61 -9.59 -2.08 11.66
C MET A 61 -10.09 -0.92 12.52
N SER A 62 -9.81 -0.94 13.82
CA SER A 62 -10.24 0.09 14.79
C SER A 62 -9.36 1.34 14.80
N MET A 63 -8.72 1.65 13.67
CA MET A 63 -7.90 2.84 13.49
C MET A 63 -8.80 4.02 13.14
N ASN A 64 -9.17 4.80 14.16
CA ASN A 64 -9.85 6.07 13.95
C ASN A 64 -8.84 7.20 13.67
N PHE A 65 -9.35 8.31 13.10
CA PHE A 65 -8.53 9.46 12.71
C PHE A 65 -7.62 9.98 13.84
N THR A 66 -8.13 10.04 15.07
CA THR A 66 -7.35 10.49 16.24
C THR A 66 -6.18 9.55 16.54
N LYS A 67 -6.38 8.22 16.47
CA LYS A 67 -5.29 7.24 16.63
C LYS A 67 -4.27 7.38 15.51
N SER A 68 -4.70 7.57 14.26
CA SER A 68 -3.79 7.79 13.12
C SER A 68 -2.92 9.03 13.33
N LEU A 69 -3.51 10.16 13.74
CA LEU A 69 -2.75 11.38 14.03
C LEU A 69 -1.73 11.20 15.15
N LYS A 70 -2.06 10.41 16.18
CA LYS A 70 -1.12 10.09 17.27
C LYS A 70 0.09 9.25 16.81
N LEU A 71 -0.06 8.47 15.75
CA LEU A 71 1.01 7.63 15.19
C LEU A 71 1.91 8.38 14.20
N LEU A 72 1.46 9.48 13.61
CA LEU A 72 2.27 10.29 12.68
C LEU A 72 3.70 10.59 13.15
N PRO A 73 3.95 11.08 14.39
CA PRO A 73 5.31 11.36 14.84
C PRO A 73 6.21 10.12 14.86
N GLU A 74 5.66 8.93 15.09
CA GLU A 74 6.46 7.69 15.06
C GLU A 74 7.03 7.42 13.66
N PHE A 75 6.31 7.75 12.58
CA PHE A 75 6.85 7.56 11.23
C PHE A 75 8.08 8.42 10.94
N PHE A 76 8.19 9.60 11.55
CA PHE A 76 9.30 10.54 11.34
C PHE A 76 10.39 10.46 12.40
N LYS A 77 10.15 9.72 13.49
CA LYS A 77 11.14 9.51 14.56
C LYS A 77 12.33 8.72 14.01
N ASP A 78 13.52 9.22 14.27
CA ASP A 78 14.77 8.48 14.06
C ASP A 78 14.97 7.53 15.24
N ASP A 79 14.86 6.23 14.99
CA ASP A 79 14.94 5.20 16.02
C ASP A 79 16.05 4.21 15.65
N PRO A 80 17.15 4.15 16.42
CA PRO A 80 18.31 3.31 16.10
C PRO A 80 17.97 1.81 16.10
N ALA A 81 16.85 1.40 16.70
CA ALA A 81 16.39 0.01 16.63
C ALA A 81 15.81 -0.38 15.25
N ARG A 82 15.61 0.58 14.32
CA ARG A 82 15.07 0.31 12.98
C ARG A 82 16.10 -0.23 12.01
N GLN A 83 17.38 -0.03 12.29
CA GLN A 83 18.45 -0.51 11.46
C GLN A 83 19.45 -1.29 12.33
N PRO A 84 19.77 -2.54 11.99
CA PRO A 84 20.83 -3.26 12.67
C PRO A 84 22.15 -2.50 12.52
N ASP A 85 22.99 -2.56 13.55
CA ASP A 85 24.36 -2.02 13.56
C ASP A 85 25.35 -2.90 12.77
N PHE A 86 24.85 -3.96 12.12
CA PHE A 86 25.59 -4.86 11.27
C PHE A 86 24.94 -4.99 9.88
N GLU A 87 25.74 -5.33 8.88
CA GLU A 87 25.26 -5.63 7.54
C GLU A 87 24.55 -6.99 7.52
N LEU A 88 23.35 -7.04 6.95
CA LEU A 88 22.65 -8.30 6.75
C LEU A 88 23.43 -9.16 5.75
N PRO A 89 23.70 -10.45 6.05
CA PRO A 89 24.36 -11.33 5.10
C PRO A 89 23.45 -11.56 3.90
N ILE A 90 23.89 -11.12 2.72
CA ILE A 90 23.17 -11.33 1.46
C ILE A 90 23.71 -12.60 0.81
N ILE A 91 22.89 -13.65 0.78
CA ILE A 91 23.18 -14.86 0.02
C ILE A 91 22.49 -14.73 -1.33
N GLN A 92 23.28 -14.70 -2.41
CA GLN A 92 22.73 -14.76 -3.75
C GLN A 92 22.34 -16.19 -4.05
N VAL A 93 21.05 -16.42 -4.28
CA VAL A 93 20.51 -17.74 -4.61
C VAL A 93 20.06 -17.73 -6.06
N ASP A 94 20.52 -18.70 -6.84
CA ASP A 94 20.04 -18.85 -8.22
C ASP A 94 18.60 -19.38 -8.20
N SER A 95 17.75 -18.88 -9.09
CA SER A 95 16.36 -19.34 -9.18
C SER A 95 16.25 -20.84 -9.47
N LEU A 96 17.23 -21.43 -10.15
CA LEU A 96 17.30 -22.87 -10.42
C LEU A 96 17.58 -23.70 -9.17
N GLU A 97 18.29 -23.13 -8.18
CA GLU A 97 18.59 -23.81 -6.91
C GLU A 97 17.34 -23.92 -6.01
N LEU A 98 16.36 -23.02 -6.19
CA LEU A 98 15.09 -23.04 -5.44
C LEU A 98 14.14 -24.17 -5.86
N VAL A 99 14.40 -24.82 -7.00
CA VAL A 99 13.57 -25.92 -7.52
C VAL A 99 13.85 -27.23 -6.77
N HIS A 100 15.03 -27.35 -6.15
CA HIS A 100 15.45 -28.52 -5.37
C HIS A 100 15.90 -28.11 -3.95
N PRO A 101 14.95 -27.80 -3.05
CA PRO A 101 15.24 -27.26 -1.71
C PRO A 101 16.17 -28.15 -0.86
N ASP A 102 16.14 -29.46 -1.09
CA ASP A 102 16.90 -30.45 -0.34
C ASP A 102 18.43 -30.41 -0.63
N GLU A 103 18.85 -29.74 -1.71
CA GLU A 103 20.25 -29.62 -2.13
C GLU A 103 20.91 -28.28 -1.72
N ILE A 104 20.15 -27.38 -1.10
CA ILE A 104 20.67 -26.08 -0.64
C ILE A 104 21.58 -26.32 0.58
N LYS A 105 22.89 -26.29 0.35
CA LYS A 105 23.90 -26.28 1.41
C LYS A 105 24.07 -24.86 1.94
N LEU A 106 23.31 -24.52 2.98
CA LEU A 106 23.53 -23.34 3.83
C LEU A 106 24.77 -23.51 4.72
#